data_AF-A0A2R6R4T7-F1
#
_entry.id   AF-A0A2R6R4T7-F1
#
_cell.length_a   1.000
_cell.length_b   1.000
_cell.length_c   1.000
_cell.angle_alpha   90.00
_cell.angle_beta   90.00
_cell.angle_gamma   90.00
#
_symmetry.space_group_name_H-M   'P 1'
#
loop_
_entity.id
_entity.type
_entity.pdbx_description
1 polymer ?
#
loop_
_entity_poly.entity_id
_entity_poly.type
_entity_poly.pdbx_seq_one_letter_code
_entity_poly.pdbx_strand_id
1 'polypeptide(L)'
;MRNLVAYEASIVSEALVFTRYTELMNGIIDTVEDAKLLREKKIIINSLRSDPDVVQLFNGMSKAVRLTNVPFLDKTIQDVNKYYNNAWQVRFCRRLRNVVFGSWQIFTVLAIVLLMLLMGLESFCSVYSCPKLFNTTSSSSSD
;
A
#
# COMPACT_ATOMS: atom_id res chain seq x y z
N MET A 1 13.98 -27.12 -0.52
CA MET A 1 14.15 -26.23 -1.71
C MET A 1 15.60 -26.07 -2.15
N ARG A 2 16.57 -25.80 -1.26
CA ARG A 2 17.98 -25.59 -1.67
C ARG A 2 18.57 -26.72 -2.54
N ASN A 3 18.28 -27.98 -2.23
CA ASN A 3 18.74 -29.12 -3.05
C ASN A 3 18.14 -29.13 -4.46
N LEU A 4 16.90 -28.65 -4.64
CA LEU A 4 16.25 -28.57 -5.94
C LEU A 4 16.87 -27.45 -6.79
N VAL A 5 17.18 -26.30 -6.18
CA VAL A 5 17.92 -25.22 -6.86
C VAL A 5 19.32 -25.68 -7.24
N ALA A 6 20.04 -26.34 -6.32
CA ALA A 6 21.37 -26.87 -6.60
C ALA A 6 21.34 -27.96 -7.69
N TYR A 7 20.33 -28.84 -7.66
CA TYR A 7 20.10 -29.83 -8.71
C TYR A 7 19.88 -29.16 -10.06
N GLU A 8 18.98 -28.18 -10.14
CA GLU A 8 18.67 -27.45 -11.36
C GLU A 8 19.86 -26.65 -11.90
N ALA A 9 20.69 -26.09 -11.02
CA ALA A 9 21.93 -25.41 -11.40
C ALA A 9 23.05 -26.39 -11.82
N SER A 10 23.01 -27.65 -11.37
CA SER A 10 24.02 -28.67 -11.66
C SER A 10 23.74 -29.45 -12.94
N ILE A 11 22.47 -29.60 -13.31
CA ILE A 11 22.10 -30.06 -14.64
C ILE A 11 22.34 -28.89 -15.60
N VAL A 12 22.92 -29.15 -16.77
CA VAL A 12 23.06 -28.17 -17.86
C VAL A 12 21.66 -27.95 -18.48
N SER A 13 20.71 -27.52 -17.66
CA SER A 13 19.38 -27.15 -18.08
C SER A 13 19.42 -25.69 -18.49
N GLU A 14 19.08 -25.43 -19.75
CA GLU A 14 18.85 -24.08 -20.27
C GLU A 14 17.71 -23.36 -19.51
N ALA A 15 16.84 -24.12 -18.84
CA ALA A 15 15.68 -23.63 -18.14
C ALA A 15 15.89 -23.73 -16.61
N LEU A 16 16.31 -22.62 -16.00
CA LEU A 16 16.40 -22.41 -14.55
C LEU A 16 15.05 -21.99 -13.97
N VAL A 17 13.98 -22.73 -14.27
CA VAL A 17 12.60 -22.33 -13.95
C VAL A 17 12.39 -22.22 -12.44
N PHE A 18 12.84 -23.22 -11.69
CA PHE A 18 12.65 -23.27 -10.25
C PHE A 18 13.49 -22.21 -9.53
N THR A 19 14.74 -22.07 -9.93
CA THR A 19 15.68 -21.05 -9.44
C THR A 19 15.11 -19.66 -9.64
N ARG A 20 14.62 -19.35 -10.83
CA ARG A 20 14.02 -18.04 -11.16
C ARG A 20 12.75 -17.76 -10.35
N TYR A 21 11.91 -18.77 -10.14
CA TYR A 21 10.75 -18.63 -9.26
C TYR A 21 11.20 -18.30 -7.83
N THR A 22 12.20 -19.00 -7.29
CA THR A 22 12.69 -18.73 -5.93
C THR A 22 13.33 -17.35 -5.78
N GLU A 23 14.03 -16.85 -6.81
CA GLU A 23 14.59 -15.49 -6.83
C GLU A 23 13.49 -14.42 -6.82
N LEU A 24 12.47 -14.57 -7.68
CA LEU A 24 11.33 -13.65 -7.71
C LEU A 24 10.61 -13.62 -6.37
N MET A 25 10.28 -14.79 -5.81
CA MET A 25 9.57 -14.87 -4.53
C MET A 25 10.39 -14.30 -3.38
N ASN A 26 11.71 -14.47 -3.39
CA ASN A 26 12.60 -13.82 -2.42
C ASN A 26 12.59 -12.29 -2.55
N GLY A 27 12.45 -11.75 -3.76
CA GLY A 27 12.30 -10.31 -3.96
C GLY A 27 10.95 -9.74 -3.51
N ILE A 28 9.92 -10.58 -3.41
CA ILE A 28 8.57 -10.19 -2.99
C ILE A 28 8.37 -10.34 -1.46
N ILE A 29 8.95 -11.39 -0.86
CA ILE A 29 8.78 -11.73 0.56
C ILE A 29 9.94 -11.16 1.37
N ASP A 30 9.81 -9.91 1.81
CA ASP A 30 10.80 -9.29 2.72
C ASP A 30 10.33 -9.36 4.19
N THR A 31 9.02 -9.16 4.40
CA THR A 31 8.40 -9.09 5.73
C THR A 31 7.37 -10.19 5.98
N VAL A 32 6.98 -10.36 7.25
CA VAL A 32 5.93 -11.31 7.66
C VAL A 32 4.58 -10.89 7.06
N GLU A 33 4.36 -9.58 6.92
CA GLU A 33 3.20 -8.98 6.29
C GLU A 33 3.10 -9.35 4.81
N ASP A 34 4.24 -9.37 4.08
CA ASP A 34 4.27 -9.80 2.68
C ASP A 34 3.90 -11.28 2.54
N ALA A 35 4.49 -12.13 3.39
CA ALA A 35 4.17 -13.56 3.42
C ALA A 35 2.69 -13.81 3.74
N LYS A 36 2.16 -13.08 4.73
CA LYS A 36 0.75 -13.13 5.11
C LYS A 36 -0.17 -12.70 3.97
N LEU A 37 0.16 -11.60 3.27
CA LEU A 37 -0.60 -11.10 2.13
C LEU A 37 -0.64 -12.12 1.00
N LEU A 38 0.50 -12.70 0.63
CA LEU A 38 0.58 -13.71 -0.44
C LEU A 38 -0.21 -14.98 -0.08
N ARG A 39 -0.20 -15.38 1.19
CA ARG A 39 -1.02 -16.49 1.69
C ARG A 39 -2.52 -16.17 1.61
N GLU A 40 -2.93 -15.00 2.08
CA GLU A 40 -4.34 -14.55 2.02
C GLU A 40 -4.86 -14.47 0.58
N LYS A 41 -3.99 -14.06 -0.35
CA LYS A 41 -4.28 -14.06 -1.79
C LYS A 41 -4.15 -15.44 -2.45
N LYS A 42 -3.84 -16.49 -1.69
CA LYS A 42 -3.65 -17.87 -2.16
C LYS A 42 -2.57 -18.03 -3.23
N ILE A 43 -1.60 -17.12 -3.26
CA ILE A 43 -0.42 -17.21 -4.14
C ILE A 43 0.57 -18.23 -3.56
N ILE A 44 0.69 -18.27 -2.23
CA ILE A 44 1.45 -19.28 -1.51
C ILE A 44 0.48 -20.15 -0.71
N ILE A 45 0.57 -21.46 -0.91
CA ILE A 45 -0.10 -22.42 -0.07
C ILE A 45 0.85 -22.71 1.10
N ASN A 46 0.59 -22.07 2.24
CA ASN A 46 1.45 -22.23 3.40
C ASN A 46 1.26 -23.63 4.00
N SER A 47 2.24 -24.50 3.75
CA SER A 47 2.36 -25.79 4.43
C SER A 47 3.27 -25.70 5.68
N LEU A 48 3.86 -24.52 5.93
CA LEU A 48 4.62 -24.22 7.14
C LEU A 48 3.70 -23.73 8.25
N ARG A 49 4.16 -23.92 9.50
CA ARG A 49 3.36 -23.69 10.71
C ARG A 49 3.03 -22.22 10.94
N SER A 50 3.82 -21.28 10.40
CA SER A 50 3.64 -19.84 10.59
C SER A 50 4.20 -18.99 9.43
N ASP A 51 3.74 -17.73 9.31
CA ASP A 51 4.25 -16.77 8.29
C ASP A 51 5.74 -16.41 8.45
N PRO A 52 6.28 -16.25 9.68
CA PRO A 52 7.71 -16.06 9.88
C PRO A 52 8.58 -17.20 9.32
N ASP A 53 8.09 -18.44 9.38
CA ASP A 53 8.83 -19.59 8.83
C ASP A 53 8.95 -19.50 7.30
N VAL A 54 7.93 -18.94 6.64
CA VAL A 54 7.93 -18.68 5.18
C VAL A 54 9.00 -17.64 4.86
N VAL A 55 9.03 -16.52 5.59
CA VAL A 55 10.05 -15.47 5.42
C VAL A 55 11.45 -16.04 5.62
N GLN A 56 11.66 -16.81 6.69
CA GLN A 56 12.96 -17.42 6.99
C GLN A 56 13.41 -18.42 5.91
N LEU A 57 12.47 -19.17 5.35
CA LEU A 57 12.74 -20.12 4.27
C LEU A 57 13.25 -19.40 3.01
N PHE A 58 12.53 -18.38 2.53
CA PHE A 58 12.91 -17.64 1.32
C PHE A 58 14.18 -16.81 1.53
N ASN A 59 14.29 -16.03 2.60
CA ASN A 59 15.51 -15.28 2.92
C ASN A 59 16.73 -16.19 3.10
N GLY A 60 16.52 -17.39 3.63
CA GLY A 60 17.56 -18.41 3.75
C GLY A 60 18.00 -18.98 2.39
N MET A 61 17.20 -18.89 1.33
CA MET A 61 17.57 -19.33 -0.02
C MET A 61 18.40 -18.29 -0.75
N SER A 62 18.17 -16.99 -0.54
CA SER A 62 18.97 -15.91 -1.13
C SER A 62 20.49 -16.08 -0.91
N LYS A 63 20.90 -16.61 0.25
CA LYS A 63 22.31 -16.91 0.56
C LYS A 63 22.94 -18.01 -0.31
N ALA A 64 22.12 -18.87 -0.90
CA ALA A 64 22.56 -20.08 -1.62
C ALA A 64 22.39 -19.97 -3.14
N VAL A 65 21.68 -18.96 -3.63
CA VAL A 65 21.37 -18.79 -5.06
C VAL A 65 22.13 -17.57 -5.58
N ARG A 66 22.99 -17.75 -6.59
CA ARG A 66 23.61 -16.62 -7.30
C ARG A 66 22.54 -15.99 -8.18
N LEU A 67 22.36 -14.66 -8.08
CA LEU A 67 21.42 -13.92 -8.94
C LEU A 67 21.65 -14.29 -10.41
N THR A 68 20.64 -14.88 -11.02
CA THR A 68 20.64 -15.18 -12.45
C THR A 68 20.23 -13.91 -13.22
N ASN A 69 21.02 -13.51 -14.22
CA ASN A 69 20.66 -12.37 -15.09
C ASN A 69 19.56 -12.81 -16.05
N VAL A 70 18.36 -12.32 -15.73
CA VAL A 70 17.02 -12.58 -16.21
C VAL A 70 16.40 -11.63 -17.22
N PRO A 71 16.85 -11.39 -18.48
CA PRO A 71 16.39 -10.22 -19.24
C PRO A 71 14.87 -9.99 -19.27
N PHE A 72 14.08 -11.06 -19.40
CA PHE A 72 12.61 -10.99 -19.33
C PHE A 72 12.08 -10.63 -17.93
N LEU A 73 12.61 -11.27 -16.88
CA LEU A 73 12.17 -11.04 -15.50
C LEU A 73 12.66 -9.67 -15.01
N ASP A 74 13.89 -9.28 -15.33
CA ASP A 74 14.47 -7.99 -15.03
C ASP A 74 13.68 -6.86 -15.69
N LYS A 75 13.29 -7.03 -16.95
CA LYS A 75 12.39 -6.10 -17.65
C LYS A 75 11.03 -6.02 -16.95
N THR A 76 10.45 -7.15 -16.56
CA THR A 76 9.16 -7.16 -15.85
C THR A 76 9.25 -6.44 -14.51
N ILE A 77 10.30 -6.70 -13.73
CA ILE A 77 10.56 -6.03 -12.45
C ILE A 77 10.74 -4.52 -12.69
N GLN A 78 11.51 -4.14 -13.70
CA GLN A 78 11.72 -2.74 -14.06
C GLN A 78 10.42 -2.04 -14.47
N ASP A 79 9.59 -2.69 -15.28
CA ASP A 79 8.31 -2.13 -15.75
C ASP A 79 7.32 -1.96 -14.57
N VAL A 80 7.24 -2.95 -13.69
CA VAL A 80 6.41 -2.88 -12.46
C VAL A 80 6.91 -1.76 -11.54
N ASN A 81 8.23 -1.67 -11.30
CA ASN A 81 8.81 -0.61 -10.49
C ASN A 81 8.61 0.77 -11.11
N LYS A 82 8.73 0.89 -12.43
CA LYS A 82 8.48 2.12 -13.16
C LYS A 82 7.01 2.53 -13.05
N TYR A 83 6.08 1.59 -13.21
CA TYR A 83 4.65 1.85 -13.03
C TYR A 83 4.35 2.31 -11.60
N TYR A 84 4.83 1.58 -10.58
CA TYR A 84 4.64 1.96 -9.18
C TYR A 84 5.20 3.35 -8.86
N ASN A 85 6.41 3.64 -9.33
CA ASN A 85 7.06 4.95 -9.11
C ASN A 85 6.40 6.08 -9.91
N ASN A 86 5.83 5.80 -11.08
CA ASN A 86 5.14 6.78 -11.91
C ASN A 86 3.64 6.90 -11.64
N ALA A 87 3.06 5.98 -10.87
CA ALA A 87 1.67 6.05 -10.47
C ALA A 87 1.46 7.30 -9.60
N TRP A 88 0.92 8.34 -10.23
CA TRP A 88 0.62 9.61 -9.59
C TRP A 88 -0.28 9.41 -8.35
N GLN A 89 -1.15 8.40 -8.38
CA GLN A 89 -1.95 7.96 -7.24
C GLN A 89 -1.09 7.56 -6.03
N VAL A 90 0.02 6.83 -6.21
CA VAL A 90 0.90 6.44 -5.09
C VAL A 90 1.58 7.67 -4.49
N ARG A 91 2.08 8.58 -5.35
CA ARG A 91 2.68 9.84 -4.90
C ARG A 91 1.67 10.72 -4.16
N PHE A 92 0.43 10.81 -4.68
CA PHE A 92 -0.65 11.58 -4.08
C PHE A 92 -1.09 10.99 -2.74
N CYS A 93 -1.34 9.67 -2.66
CA CYS A 93 -1.69 8.99 -1.41
C CYS A 93 -0.61 9.14 -0.34
N ARG A 94 0.67 9.03 -0.72
CA ARG A 94 1.79 9.24 0.22
C ARG A 94 1.84 10.69 0.73
N ARG A 95 1.68 11.66 -0.16
CA ARG A 95 1.63 13.09 0.22
C ARG A 95 0.43 13.40 1.10
N LEU A 96 -0.76 12.92 0.74
CA LEU A 96 -1.98 13.08 1.50
C LEU A 96 -1.83 12.45 2.89
N ARG A 97 -1.31 11.22 2.98
CA ARG A 97 -1.05 10.57 4.28
C ARG A 97 -0.13 11.40 5.16
N ASN A 98 0.97 11.92 4.64
CA ASN A 98 1.89 12.75 5.42
C ASN A 98 1.26 14.08 5.87
N VAL A 99 0.49 14.74 5.01
CA VAL A 99 -0.22 15.98 5.36
C VAL A 99 -1.32 15.70 6.38
N VAL A 100 -2.12 14.67 6.18
CA VAL A 100 -3.24 14.32 7.06
C VAL A 100 -2.72 13.87 8.42
N PHE A 101 -1.69 13.01 8.50
CA PHE A 101 -1.12 12.59 9.79
C PHE A 101 -0.33 13.70 10.48
N GLY A 102 0.51 14.43 9.73
CA GLY A 102 1.34 15.50 10.30
C GLY A 102 0.51 16.70 10.76
N SER A 103 -0.60 16.99 10.08
CA SER A 103 -1.46 18.13 10.38
C SER A 103 -2.79 17.75 11.02
N TRP A 104 -2.99 16.50 11.43
CA TRP A 104 -4.27 16.05 12.01
C TRP A 104 -4.70 16.93 13.18
N GLN A 105 -3.75 17.28 14.06
CA GLN A 105 -3.99 18.18 15.19
C GLN A 105 -4.43 19.57 14.75
N ILE A 106 -3.83 20.13 13.70
CA ILE A 106 -4.19 21.44 13.16
C ILE A 106 -5.61 21.42 12.61
N PHE A 107 -5.99 20.36 11.89
CA PHE A 107 -7.37 20.19 11.41
C PHE A 107 -8.37 20.11 12.56
N THR A 108 -8.05 19.40 13.65
CA THR A 108 -8.94 19.34 14.82
C THR A 108 -9.12 20.69 15.48
N VAL A 109 -8.04 21.47 15.65
CA VAL A 109 -8.12 22.81 16.22
C VAL A 109 -8.93 23.74 15.31
N LEU A 110 -8.69 23.71 14.00
CA LEU A 110 -9.44 24.51 13.04
C LEU A 110 -10.94 24.17 13.07
N ALA A 111 -11.29 22.89 13.15
CA ALA A 111 -12.68 22.45 13.27
C ALA A 111 -13.34 22.98 14.56
N ILE A 112 -12.63 22.94 15.69
CA ILE A 112 -13.12 23.48 16.97
C ILE A 112 -13.34 24.99 16.87
N VAL A 113 -12.38 25.74 16.29
CA VAL A 113 -12.51 27.19 16.10
C VAL A 113 -13.71 27.53 15.21
N LEU A 114 -13.90 26.82 14.10
CA LEU A 114 -15.05 27.01 13.22
C LEU A 114 -16.37 26.72 13.93
N LEU A 115 -16.44 25.63 14.70
CA LEU A 115 -17.62 25.30 15.51
C LEU A 115 -17.90 26.39 16.56
N MET A 116 -16.87 26.90 17.23
CA MET A 116 -17.01 27.98 18.21
C MET A 116 -17.54 29.27 17.57
N LEU A 117 -17.06 29.62 16.38
CA LEU A 117 -17.54 30.78 15.61
C LEU A 117 -18.99 30.61 15.17
N LEU A 118 -19.36 29.42 14.69
CA LEU A 118 -20.72 29.10 14.27
C LEU A 118 -21.70 29.19 15.45
N MET A 119 -21.36 28.58 16.59
CA MET A 119 -22.16 28.65 17.82
C MET A 119 -22.28 30.09 18.35
N GLY A 120 -21.19 30.87 18.25
CA GLY A 120 -21.19 32.29 18.59
C GLY A 120 -22.15 33.08 17.69
N LEU A 121 -22.02 32.94 16.37
CA LEU A 121 -22.90 33.55 15.38
C LEU A 121 -24.36 33.18 15.62
N GLU A 122 -24.66 31.91 15.87
CA GLU A 122 -26.03 31.45 16.17
C GLU A 122 -26.59 32.13 17.42
N SER A 123 -25.80 32.18 18.51
CA SER A 123 -26.19 32.84 19.76
C SER A 123 -26.43 34.34 19.57
N PHE A 124 -25.56 35.02 18.84
CA PHE A 124 -25.73 36.44 18.49
C PHE A 124 -26.96 36.67 17.61
N CYS A 125 -27.17 35.84 16.57
CA CYS A 125 -28.34 35.93 15.69
C CYS A 125 -29.66 35.70 16.43
N SER A 126 -29.65 34.81 17.43
CA SER A 126 -30.83 34.53 18.26
C SER A 126 -31.20 35.71 19.17
N VAL A 127 -30.22 36.47 19.68
CA VAL A 127 -30.47 37.61 20.58
C VAL A 127 -30.85 38.86 19.81
N TYR A 128 -30.20 39.13 18.67
CA TYR A 128 -30.37 40.37 17.92
C TYR A 128 -31.34 40.27 16.74
N SER A 129 -32.10 39.16 16.62
CA SER A 129 -33.02 38.88 15.51
C SER A 129 -32.40 39.17 14.13
N CYS A 130 -31.41 38.40 13.73
CA CYS A 130 -30.89 38.47 12.36
C CYS A 130 -31.90 37.84 11.37
N PRO A 131 -32.11 38.41 10.17
CA PRO A 131 -32.83 37.72 9.12
C PRO A 131 -32.07 36.43 8.79
N LYS A 132 -32.78 35.28 8.84
CA LYS A 132 -32.20 33.97 8.52
C LYS A 132 -31.48 34.04 7.18
N LEU A 133 -30.15 33.92 7.20
CA LEU A 133 -29.32 33.85 5.99
C LEU A 133 -29.57 32.57 5.16
N PHE A 134 -30.53 31.74 5.56
CA PHE A 134 -30.90 30.45 4.96
C PHE A 134 -32.24 30.44 4.19
N ASN A 135 -32.92 31.58 4.00
CA ASN A 135 -34.15 31.62 3.19
C ASN A 135 -33.90 31.66 1.66
N THR A 136 -32.66 31.56 1.18
CA THR A 136 -32.36 31.53 -0.26
C THR A 136 -31.94 30.14 -0.73
N THR A 137 -32.70 29.08 -0.43
CA THR A 137 -32.63 27.84 -1.23
C THR A 137 -33.92 27.00 -1.25
N SER A 138 -35.11 27.57 -0.97
CA SER A 138 -36.36 26.80 -1.12
C SER A 138 -37.61 27.67 -1.31
N SER A 139 -37.71 28.38 -2.44
CA SER A 139 -39.03 28.72 -3.05
C SER A 139 -38.84 29.39 -4.42
N SER A 140 -38.45 28.63 -5.43
CA SER A 140 -38.72 28.98 -6.83
C SER A 140 -39.03 27.72 -7.62
N SER A 141 -40.24 27.21 -7.40
CA SER A 141 -40.97 26.36 -8.33
C SER A 141 -42.44 26.70 -8.14
N SER A 142 -42.86 27.67 -8.94
CA SER A 142 -44.22 28.19 -9.06
C SER A 142 -45.20 27.12 -9.54
N ASP A 143 -46.44 27.21 -9.05
CA ASP A 143 -47.64 26.96 -9.87
C ASP A 143 -47.78 28.06 -10.94
#